data_AF-A0A3M2AM28-F1
#
_entry.id   AF-A0A3M2AM28-F1
#
_cell.length_a   1.000
_cell.length_b   1.000
_cell.length_c   1.000
_cell.angle_alpha   90.00
_cell.angle_beta   90.00
_cell.angle_gamma   90.00
#
_symmetry.space_group_name_H-M   'P 1'
#
loop_
_entity.id
_entity.type
_entity.pdbx_description
1 polymer ?
#
loop_
_entity_poly.entity_id
_entity_poly.type
_entity_poly.pdbx_seq_one_letter_code
_entity_poly.pdbx_strand_id
1 'polypeptide(L)'
;MAELRDALNSLKERFLSLTTGQKIALIAAPLVLIGLIASLLLIATRPNYSVLYTGLSQEDMSAVMTELDKEGVNYKIGADGKTILAPEDRVRDIRLKLAAKGIPSKGIVGYELFDKTSIGVSDFQNQVNFKRAVEGELARTIMRIAGVEDAKVNIGMPEKSIFLREEEEPSASVLIRLKPGYELTPEQVKAIRNLVAASVPRLKPQRVVVIDQTGRDLTALLEEGEAYIGDKELKLKLEFEKRTEREIQRALEEVVGYGNVRVKVSADLDFTKREQREEIYDPDMTAVVSQQKKKERVVGGGVGGVPGAQANIPPGQGAVAGGGQVITEKSETITNYEVSKKEVYTSEPLVKIRRLSVGIMVDSNVKNIDIEKIRRVAAAAAGIDTQRGDVLTVEAIPFSRQPMEKAPPEYKNYVWLALLGLLAVLATIVALVVLKKVIKRKEEEVVPAVSIPPAPPTVEVMKEAEKIRLEAEKLEVIEVIAKTAKEEPEKVSKIIKNWLRSKT
;
A
#
# COMPACT_ATOMS: atom_id res chain seq x y z
N MET A 1 44.37 -23.94 58.92
CA MET A 1 44.30 -25.41 58.74
C MET A 1 43.69 -26.13 59.93
N ALA A 2 43.99 -25.75 61.19
CA ALA A 2 43.36 -26.32 62.38
C ALA A 2 41.84 -26.06 62.44
N GLU A 3 41.40 -24.82 62.19
CA GLU A 3 39.96 -24.48 62.23
C GLU A 3 39.13 -25.18 61.15
N LEU A 4 39.69 -25.42 59.96
CA LEU A 4 39.02 -26.18 58.90
C LEU A 4 38.85 -27.65 59.32
N ARG A 5 39.84 -28.19 60.04
CA ARG A 5 39.85 -29.58 60.52
C ARG A 5 38.89 -29.76 61.69
N ASP A 6 38.79 -28.79 62.59
CA ASP A 6 37.82 -28.77 63.69
C ASP A 6 36.40 -28.52 63.20
N ALA A 7 36.21 -27.69 62.17
CA ALA A 7 34.94 -27.55 61.46
C ALA A 7 34.53 -28.87 60.77
N LEU A 8 35.47 -29.55 60.11
CA LEU A 8 35.22 -30.87 59.48
C LEU A 8 34.94 -31.96 60.51
N ASN A 9 35.63 -31.97 61.64
CA ASN A 9 35.43 -32.94 62.71
C ASN A 9 34.10 -32.70 63.44
N SER A 10 33.74 -31.46 63.74
CA SER A 10 32.44 -31.11 64.32
C SER A 10 31.29 -31.39 63.35
N LEU A 11 31.47 -31.19 62.04
CA LEU A 11 30.51 -31.63 61.01
C LEU A 11 30.39 -33.14 60.95
N LYS A 12 31.49 -33.88 61.11
CA LYS A 12 31.51 -35.35 61.11
C LYS A 12 30.81 -35.94 62.35
N GLU A 13 31.04 -35.36 63.54
CA GLU A 13 30.35 -35.77 64.78
C GLU A 13 28.86 -35.40 64.75
N ARG A 14 28.52 -34.21 64.23
CA ARG A 14 27.13 -33.82 63.96
C ARG A 14 26.47 -34.70 62.91
N PHE A 15 27.21 -35.18 61.92
CA PHE A 15 26.69 -36.11 60.92
C PHE A 15 26.48 -37.52 61.51
N LEU A 16 27.36 -37.99 62.39
CA LEU A 16 27.29 -39.30 63.04
C LEU A 16 26.16 -39.39 64.07
N SER A 17 25.84 -38.31 64.78
CA SER A 17 24.76 -38.21 65.79
C SER A 17 23.34 -38.08 65.21
N LEU A 18 23.19 -38.02 63.89
CA LEU A 18 21.90 -38.03 63.20
C LEU A 18 21.34 -39.44 63.05
N THR A 19 20.02 -39.59 63.20
CA THR A 19 19.31 -40.85 62.94
C THR A 19 19.44 -41.24 61.47
N THR A 20 19.37 -42.55 61.15
CA THR A 20 19.57 -43.07 59.78
C THR A 20 18.70 -42.37 58.74
N GLY A 21 17.45 -42.01 59.08
CA GLY A 21 16.57 -41.22 58.22
C GLY A 21 17.03 -39.77 58.00
N GLN A 22 17.65 -39.13 58.99
CA GLN A 22 18.21 -37.78 58.88
C GLN A 22 19.48 -37.75 58.02
N LYS A 23 20.32 -38.79 58.10
CA LYS A 23 21.50 -38.97 57.23
C LYS A 23 21.09 -39.12 55.75
N ILE A 24 20.05 -39.93 55.49
CA ILE A 24 19.50 -40.10 54.14
C ILE A 24 18.92 -38.78 53.64
N ALA A 25 18.14 -38.05 54.45
CA ALA A 25 17.58 -36.76 54.04
C ALA A 25 18.64 -35.71 53.71
N LEU A 26 19.75 -35.65 54.48
CA LEU A 26 20.80 -34.65 54.33
C LEU A 26 21.68 -34.89 53.08
N ILE A 27 21.78 -36.13 52.61
CA ILE A 27 22.47 -36.51 51.37
C ILE A 27 21.51 -36.50 50.16
N ALA A 28 20.28 -37.00 50.34
CA ALA A 28 19.31 -37.10 49.27
C ALA A 28 18.77 -35.73 48.83
N ALA A 29 18.56 -34.79 49.76
CA ALA A 29 18.06 -33.46 49.43
C ALA A 29 18.95 -32.69 48.43
N PRO A 30 20.28 -32.56 48.64
CA PRO A 30 21.15 -31.89 47.66
C PRO A 30 21.27 -32.69 46.36
N LEU A 31 21.27 -34.02 46.39
CA LEU A 31 21.28 -34.85 45.17
C LEU A 31 20.02 -34.67 44.32
N VAL A 32 18.85 -34.65 44.94
CA VAL A 32 17.58 -34.37 44.27
C VAL A 32 17.58 -32.94 43.72
N LEU A 33 18.06 -31.96 44.48
CA LEU A 33 18.16 -30.57 44.03
C LEU A 33 19.09 -30.42 42.82
N ILE A 34 20.28 -31.04 42.86
CA ILE A 34 21.22 -31.06 41.73
C ILE A 34 20.59 -31.75 40.52
N GLY A 35 19.91 -32.88 40.72
CA GLY A 35 19.20 -33.59 39.66
C GLY A 35 18.07 -32.73 39.04
N LEU A 36 17.36 -31.97 39.86
CA LEU A 36 16.29 -31.07 39.42
C LEU A 36 16.86 -29.88 38.64
N ILE A 37 17.95 -29.28 39.11
CA ILE A 37 18.66 -28.20 38.40
C ILE A 37 19.25 -28.70 37.09
N ALA A 38 19.88 -29.88 37.07
CA ALA A 38 20.41 -30.48 35.85
C ALA A 38 19.30 -30.82 34.84
N SER A 39 18.17 -31.36 35.31
CA SER A 39 16.98 -31.59 34.48
C SER A 39 16.43 -30.29 33.90
N LEU A 40 16.34 -29.23 34.71
CA LEU A 40 15.89 -27.91 34.27
C LEU A 40 16.84 -27.31 33.23
N LEU A 41 18.16 -27.46 33.42
CA LEU A 41 19.18 -27.01 32.48
C LEU A 41 19.11 -27.80 31.16
N LEU A 42 18.92 -29.12 31.21
CA LEU A 42 18.77 -29.95 30.01
C LEU A 42 17.49 -29.64 29.22
N ILE A 43 16.41 -29.24 29.89
CA ILE A 43 15.18 -28.78 29.25
C ILE A 43 15.35 -27.37 28.68
N ALA A 44 16.01 -26.47 29.43
CA ALA A 44 16.23 -25.08 29.03
C ALA A 44 17.24 -24.92 27.88
N THR A 45 18.13 -25.88 27.67
CA THR A 45 19.15 -25.87 26.61
C THR A 45 18.70 -26.53 25.31
N ARG A 46 17.44 -27.02 25.23
CA ARG A 46 16.93 -27.56 23.97
C ARG A 46 16.74 -26.41 22.97
N PRO A 47 17.34 -26.46 21.77
CA PRO A 47 17.12 -25.44 20.76
C PRO A 47 15.66 -25.46 20.32
N ASN A 48 14.99 -24.32 20.45
CA ASN A 48 13.66 -24.13 19.87
C ASN A 48 13.80 -24.11 18.35
N TYR A 49 12.96 -24.88 17.67
CA TYR A 49 12.88 -24.89 16.23
C TYR A 49 11.73 -23.99 15.81
N SER A 50 12.00 -23.07 14.89
CA SER A 50 10.97 -22.25 14.27
C SER A 50 10.92 -22.50 12.77
N VAL A 51 9.79 -22.15 12.16
CA VAL A 51 9.54 -22.40 10.75
C VAL A 51 10.45 -21.53 9.89
N LEU A 52 11.34 -22.15 9.11
CA LEU A 52 12.21 -21.45 8.17
C LEU A 52 11.44 -21.09 6.91
N TYR A 53 10.85 -22.09 6.25
CA TYR A 53 10.00 -21.95 5.06
C TYR A 53 8.85 -22.97 5.08
N THR A 54 7.73 -22.63 4.47
CA THR A 54 6.53 -23.46 4.31
C THR A 54 6.13 -23.55 2.85
N GLY A 55 5.50 -24.64 2.44
CA GLY A 55 4.94 -24.76 1.09
C GLY A 55 5.99 -24.81 -0.02
N LEU A 56 7.18 -25.33 0.28
CA LEU A 56 8.24 -25.49 -0.71
C LEU A 56 7.87 -26.53 -1.77
N SER A 57 8.34 -26.31 -3.01
CA SER A 57 8.38 -27.35 -4.05
C SER A 57 9.41 -28.42 -3.69
N GLN A 58 9.36 -29.59 -4.33
CA GLN A 58 10.32 -30.66 -4.07
C GLN A 58 11.75 -30.24 -4.46
N GLU A 59 11.85 -29.45 -5.53
CA GLU A 59 13.10 -28.88 -6.05
C GLU A 59 13.68 -27.84 -5.09
N ASP A 60 12.85 -26.92 -4.59
CA ASP A 60 13.28 -25.91 -3.61
C ASP A 60 13.64 -26.53 -2.27
N MET A 61 12.92 -27.58 -1.86
CA MET A 61 13.23 -28.33 -0.65
C MET A 61 14.63 -28.92 -0.73
N SER A 62 14.96 -29.59 -1.84
CA SER A 62 16.29 -30.16 -2.08
C SER A 62 17.38 -29.09 -2.10
N ALA A 63 17.12 -27.94 -2.74
CA ALA A 63 18.05 -26.82 -2.79
C ALA A 63 18.29 -26.20 -1.40
N VAL A 64 17.23 -25.99 -0.61
CA VAL A 64 17.34 -25.49 0.78
C VAL A 64 18.10 -26.48 1.65
N MET A 65 17.76 -27.78 1.60
CA MET A 65 18.43 -28.82 2.40
C MET A 65 19.93 -28.90 2.09
N THR A 66 20.27 -28.96 0.80
CA THR A 66 21.68 -29.02 0.35
C THR A 66 22.48 -27.83 0.88
N GLU A 67 21.88 -26.64 0.93
CA GLU A 67 22.55 -25.45 1.40
C GLU A 67 22.63 -25.38 2.93
N LEU A 68 21.60 -25.84 3.65
CA LEU A 68 21.63 -25.98 5.10
C LEU A 68 22.66 -27.03 5.56
N ASP A 69 22.80 -28.13 4.82
CA ASP A 69 23.80 -29.17 5.06
C ASP A 69 25.23 -28.64 4.89
N LYS A 70 25.48 -27.86 3.83
CA LYS A 70 26.79 -27.19 3.61
C LYS A 70 27.17 -26.21 4.72
N GLU A 71 26.19 -25.47 5.24
CA GLU A 71 26.40 -24.49 6.31
C GLU A 71 26.40 -25.13 7.71
N GLY A 72 26.23 -26.46 7.81
CA GLY A 72 26.22 -27.18 9.09
C GLY A 72 25.04 -26.79 9.99
N VAL A 73 23.90 -26.45 9.40
CA VAL A 73 22.69 -26.06 10.13
C VAL A 73 21.82 -27.30 10.35
N ASN A 74 21.62 -27.68 11.61
CA ASN A 74 20.64 -28.70 11.97
C ASN A 74 19.22 -28.25 11.58
N TYR A 75 18.53 -29.01 10.73
CA TYR A 75 17.15 -28.74 10.34
C TYR A 75 16.24 -29.93 10.64
N LYS A 76 14.93 -29.68 10.66
CA LYS A 76 13.89 -30.70 10.76
C LYS A 76 12.85 -30.50 9.67
N ILE A 77 12.29 -31.59 9.17
CA ILE A 77 11.21 -31.55 8.20
C ILE A 77 9.88 -31.56 8.96
N GLY A 78 8.97 -30.68 8.58
CA GLY A 78 7.62 -30.62 9.12
C GLY A 78 6.80 -31.86 8.75
N ALA A 79 5.73 -32.13 9.49
CA ALA A 79 4.87 -33.30 9.27
C ALA A 79 4.16 -33.31 7.90
N ASP A 80 4.11 -32.16 7.23
CA ASP A 80 3.53 -31.96 5.89
C ASP A 80 4.49 -32.33 4.74
N GLY A 81 5.76 -32.62 5.05
CA GLY A 81 6.79 -32.87 4.04
C GLY A 81 7.05 -31.68 3.11
N LYS A 82 6.58 -30.47 3.46
CA LYS A 82 6.72 -29.22 2.69
C LYS A 82 7.24 -28.04 3.51
N THR A 83 7.48 -28.26 4.80
CA THR A 83 7.98 -27.27 5.74
C THR A 83 9.37 -27.67 6.23
N ILE A 84 10.27 -26.69 6.32
CA ILE A 84 11.60 -26.85 6.92
C ILE A 84 11.65 -26.01 8.20
N LEU A 85 12.05 -26.62 9.30
CA LEU A 85 12.29 -25.96 10.58
C LEU A 85 13.77 -25.83 10.85
N ALA A 86 14.19 -24.68 11.39
CA ALA A 86 15.56 -24.39 11.78
C ALA A 86 15.60 -23.76 13.18
N PRO A 87 16.77 -23.77 13.86
CA PRO A 87 16.94 -23.17 15.18
C PRO A 87 16.50 -21.69 15.19
N GLU A 88 15.61 -21.34 16.11
CA GLU A 88 14.94 -20.03 16.22
C GLU A 88 15.92 -18.86 16.26
N ASP A 89 17.07 -19.07 16.92
CA ASP A 89 18.17 -18.12 17.02
C ASP A 89 18.82 -17.78 15.68
N ARG A 90 18.80 -18.69 14.70
CA ARG A 90 19.47 -18.53 13.40
C ARG A 90 18.53 -18.36 12.21
N VAL A 91 17.21 -18.46 12.39
CA VAL A 91 16.26 -18.43 11.27
C VAL A 91 16.37 -17.19 10.41
N ARG A 92 16.54 -16.00 11.02
CA ARG A 92 16.66 -14.74 10.25
C ARG A 92 17.91 -14.71 9.40
N ASP A 93 19.04 -15.11 9.98
CA ASP A 93 20.35 -15.14 9.30
C ASP A 93 20.37 -16.16 8.16
N ILE A 94 19.80 -17.35 8.40
CA ILE A 94 19.65 -18.40 7.40
C ILE A 94 18.78 -17.91 6.24
N ARG A 95 17.64 -17.25 6.50
CA ARG A 95 16.80 -16.68 5.44
C ARG A 95 17.54 -15.66 4.61
N LEU A 96 18.31 -14.77 5.25
CA LEU A 96 19.09 -13.76 4.54
C LEU A 96 20.14 -14.40 3.63
N LYS A 97 20.86 -15.42 4.12
CA LYS A 97 21.86 -16.16 3.33
C LYS A 97 21.23 -16.94 2.17
N LEU A 98 20.12 -17.64 2.41
CA LEU A 98 19.41 -18.39 1.37
C LEU A 98 18.85 -17.44 0.30
N ALA A 99 18.29 -16.29 0.72
CA ALA A 99 17.81 -15.26 -0.20
C ALA A 99 18.95 -14.66 -1.03
N ALA A 100 20.14 -14.45 -0.44
CA ALA A 100 21.32 -13.99 -1.18
C ALA A 100 21.78 -14.99 -2.25
N LYS A 101 21.47 -16.29 -2.06
CA LYS A 101 21.73 -17.37 -3.02
C LYS A 101 20.53 -17.64 -3.96
N GLY A 102 19.44 -16.87 -3.85
CA GLY A 102 18.23 -17.03 -4.68
C GLY A 102 17.38 -18.26 -4.32
N ILE A 103 17.53 -18.80 -3.11
CA ILE A 103 16.83 -19.99 -2.62
C ILE A 103 15.80 -19.58 -1.53
N PRO A 104 14.55 -20.06 -1.58
CA PRO A 104 13.97 -20.92 -2.60
C PRO A 104 13.71 -20.15 -3.90
N SER A 105 13.91 -20.84 -5.02
CA SER A 105 13.46 -20.30 -6.30
C SER A 105 11.94 -20.32 -6.28
N LYS A 106 11.20 -19.28 -6.69
CA LYS A 106 9.72 -19.34 -6.64
C LYS A 106 9.11 -20.31 -7.68
N GLY A 107 9.85 -21.34 -8.12
CA GLY A 107 9.45 -22.28 -9.17
C GLY A 107 9.40 -21.69 -10.59
N ILE A 108 9.72 -20.40 -10.77
CA ILE A 108 9.69 -19.72 -12.07
C ILE A 108 11.09 -19.69 -12.66
N VAL A 109 11.30 -20.43 -13.74
CA VAL A 109 12.56 -20.48 -14.50
C VAL A 109 12.51 -19.40 -15.58
N GLY A 110 13.50 -18.51 -15.61
CA GLY A 110 13.64 -17.43 -16.59
C GLY A 110 14.83 -17.70 -17.53
N TYR A 111 15.64 -16.67 -17.80
CA TYR A 111 16.82 -16.80 -18.66
C TYR A 111 17.95 -17.65 -18.07
N GLU A 112 17.87 -18.05 -16.79
CA GLU A 112 18.88 -18.93 -16.16
C GLU A 112 18.95 -20.32 -16.82
N LEU A 113 17.95 -20.69 -17.63
CA LEU A 113 17.96 -21.91 -18.44
C LEU A 113 19.10 -21.90 -19.48
N PHE A 114 19.59 -20.73 -19.87
CA PHE A 114 20.68 -20.57 -20.84
C PHE A 114 22.07 -20.56 -20.22
N ASP A 115 22.19 -20.38 -18.90
CA ASP A 115 23.49 -20.39 -18.20
C ASP A 115 24.09 -21.80 -18.13
N LYS A 116 23.25 -22.83 -18.31
CA LYS A 116 23.65 -24.24 -18.37
C LYS A 116 23.87 -24.64 -19.82
N THR A 117 25.08 -24.44 -20.32
CA THR A 117 25.47 -24.82 -21.68
C THR A 117 25.49 -26.35 -21.83
N SER A 118 24.46 -26.92 -22.45
CA SER A 118 24.46 -28.31 -22.92
C SER A 118 24.88 -28.34 -24.39
N ILE A 119 26.00 -29.01 -24.70
CA ILE A 119 26.43 -29.24 -26.09
C ILE A 119 25.41 -30.16 -26.77
N GLY A 120 24.91 -29.78 -27.96
CA GLY A 120 24.00 -30.61 -28.77
C GLY A 120 22.51 -30.28 -28.70
N VAL A 121 22.11 -29.09 -28.24
CA VAL A 121 20.71 -28.63 -28.32
C VAL A 121 20.30 -28.31 -29.77
N SER A 122 19.13 -28.79 -30.19
CA SER A 122 18.53 -28.46 -31.49
C SER A 122 17.93 -27.07 -31.51
N ASP A 123 17.72 -26.49 -32.70
CA ASP A 123 17.05 -25.19 -32.86
C ASP A 123 15.64 -25.18 -32.26
N PHE A 124 14.90 -26.28 -32.39
CA PHE A 124 13.60 -26.46 -31.73
C PHE A 124 13.73 -26.38 -30.21
N GLN A 125 14.72 -27.07 -29.62
CA GLN A 125 14.95 -27.03 -28.19
C GLN A 125 15.34 -25.62 -27.72
N ASN A 126 16.15 -24.90 -28.48
CA ASN A 126 16.49 -23.51 -28.22
C ASN A 126 15.25 -22.59 -28.26
N GLN A 127 14.36 -22.78 -29.23
CA GLN A 127 13.11 -22.01 -29.33
C GLN A 127 12.18 -22.29 -28.14
N VAL A 128 12.04 -23.55 -27.73
CA VAL A 128 11.25 -23.92 -26.55
C VAL A 128 11.86 -23.34 -25.27
N ASN A 129 13.19 -23.40 -25.12
CA ASN A 129 13.88 -22.81 -23.98
C ASN A 129 13.73 -21.28 -23.95
N PHE A 130 13.82 -20.61 -25.10
CA PHE A 130 13.61 -19.17 -25.22
C PHE A 130 12.19 -18.78 -24.82
N LYS A 131 11.19 -19.51 -25.33
CA LYS A 131 9.78 -19.33 -24.97
C LYS A 131 9.57 -19.45 -23.46
N ARG A 132 10.09 -20.50 -22.83
CA ARG A 132 9.98 -20.72 -21.37
C ARG A 132 10.64 -19.60 -20.57
N ALA A 133 11.82 -19.14 -21.01
CA ALA A 133 12.53 -18.05 -20.35
C ALA A 133 11.74 -16.74 -20.42
N VAL A 134 11.17 -16.40 -21.59
CA VAL A 134 10.32 -15.20 -21.75
C VAL A 134 9.05 -15.29 -20.90
N GLU A 135 8.38 -16.45 -20.88
CA GLU A 135 7.21 -16.69 -20.01
C GLU A 135 7.56 -16.49 -18.52
N GLY A 136 8.72 -17.00 -18.09
CA GLY A 136 9.19 -16.85 -16.72
C GLY A 136 9.56 -15.41 -16.34
N GLU A 137 10.26 -14.68 -17.20
CA GLU A 137 10.61 -13.28 -16.95
C GLU A 137 9.39 -12.35 -16.96
N LEU A 138 8.44 -12.58 -17.86
CA LEU A 138 7.17 -11.86 -17.88
C LEU A 138 6.40 -12.11 -16.58
N ALA A 139 6.31 -13.36 -16.13
CA ALA A 139 5.67 -13.71 -14.86
C ALA A 139 6.35 -12.99 -13.68
N ARG A 140 7.69 -13.00 -13.59
CA ARG A 140 8.44 -12.28 -12.54
C ARG A 140 8.21 -10.78 -12.57
N THR A 141 8.12 -10.19 -13.76
CA THR A 141 7.88 -8.76 -13.92
C THR A 141 6.46 -8.39 -13.49
N ILE A 142 5.46 -9.19 -13.89
CA ILE A 142 4.05 -8.96 -13.53
C ILE A 142 3.85 -9.12 -12.01
N MET A 143 4.53 -10.07 -11.35
CA MET A 143 4.49 -10.21 -9.89
C MET A 143 5.04 -9.00 -9.12
N ARG A 144 5.81 -8.10 -9.75
CA ARG A 144 6.26 -6.86 -9.11
C ARG A 144 5.19 -5.78 -9.07
N ILE A 145 4.09 -5.95 -9.81
CA ILE A 145 2.96 -5.04 -9.80
C ILE A 145 2.24 -5.14 -8.45
N ALA A 146 1.91 -3.99 -7.87
CA ALA A 146 1.22 -3.93 -6.59
C ALA A 146 -0.09 -4.72 -6.62
N GLY A 147 -0.26 -5.63 -5.66
CA GLY A 147 -1.45 -6.46 -5.52
C GLY A 147 -1.41 -7.80 -6.22
N VAL A 148 -0.42 -8.04 -7.10
CA VAL A 148 -0.19 -9.37 -7.69
C VAL A 148 0.59 -10.23 -6.69
N GLU A 149 0.07 -11.40 -6.37
CA GLU A 149 0.73 -12.40 -5.52
C GLU A 149 1.50 -13.41 -6.36
N ASP A 150 0.87 -13.91 -7.42
CA ASP A 150 1.43 -14.91 -8.33
C ASP A 150 0.97 -14.61 -9.77
N ALA A 151 1.78 -14.96 -10.75
CA ALA A 151 1.47 -14.75 -12.16
C ALA A 151 2.02 -15.89 -13.01
N LYS A 152 1.23 -16.33 -13.98
CA LYS A 152 1.61 -17.33 -14.97
C LYS A 152 1.33 -16.80 -16.37
N VAL A 153 2.31 -16.89 -17.25
CA VAL A 153 2.22 -16.41 -18.62
C VAL A 153 2.40 -17.60 -19.55
N ASN A 154 1.49 -17.71 -20.52
CA ASN A 154 1.53 -18.73 -21.56
C ASN A 154 1.54 -18.01 -22.91
N ILE A 155 2.57 -18.25 -23.72
CA ILE A 155 2.67 -17.70 -25.07
C ILE A 155 2.34 -18.80 -26.08
N GLY A 156 1.43 -18.53 -27.00
CA GLY A 156 1.17 -19.34 -28.19
C GLY A 156 1.95 -18.77 -29.37
N MET A 157 3.12 -19.34 -29.67
CA MET A 157 3.89 -19.00 -30.87
C MET A 157 3.53 -20.00 -31.99
N PRO A 158 3.18 -19.52 -33.20
CA PRO A 158 2.91 -20.38 -34.35
C PRO A 158 4.20 -21.01 -34.88
N GLU A 159 4.09 -22.17 -35.53
CA GLU A 159 5.21 -22.81 -36.21
C GLU A 159 5.52 -22.12 -37.54
N LYS A 160 6.81 -21.94 -37.84
CA LYS A 160 7.23 -21.38 -39.12
C LYS A 160 7.11 -22.45 -40.21
N SER A 161 6.11 -22.34 -41.07
CA SER A 161 5.96 -23.18 -42.27
C SER A 161 6.31 -22.41 -43.53
N ILE A 162 7.19 -22.95 -44.37
CA ILE A 162 7.53 -22.41 -45.69
C ILE A 162 6.40 -22.59 -46.73
N PHE A 163 5.33 -23.32 -46.36
CA PHE A 163 4.23 -23.68 -47.26
C PHE A 163 2.96 -22.84 -47.02
N LEU A 164 2.91 -22.05 -45.94
CA LEU A 164 1.78 -21.17 -45.65
C LEU A 164 2.06 -19.76 -46.19
N ARG A 165 1.13 -19.23 -46.99
CA ARG A 165 1.19 -17.83 -47.49
C ARG A 165 0.85 -16.81 -46.41
N GLU A 166 0.09 -17.22 -45.40
CA GLU A 166 -0.29 -16.40 -44.24
C GLU A 166 0.26 -17.05 -42.97
N GLU A 167 1.03 -16.28 -42.21
CA GLU A 167 1.57 -16.70 -40.92
C GLU A 167 0.53 -16.40 -39.83
N GLU A 168 0.18 -17.40 -39.03
CA GLU A 168 -0.72 -17.18 -37.89
C GLU A 168 -0.12 -16.15 -36.92
N GLU A 169 -0.97 -15.37 -36.25
CA GLU A 169 -0.50 -14.37 -35.29
C GLU A 169 -0.25 -15.01 -33.91
N PRO A 170 0.85 -14.64 -33.22
CA PRO A 170 1.08 -15.06 -31.85
C PRO A 170 -0.08 -14.66 -30.93
N SER A 171 -0.28 -15.44 -29.87
CA SER A 171 -1.24 -15.13 -28.80
C SER A 171 -0.59 -15.31 -27.43
N ALA A 172 -1.16 -14.71 -26.40
CA ALA A 172 -0.73 -14.96 -25.03
C ALA A 172 -1.90 -14.94 -24.05
N SER A 173 -1.80 -15.74 -23.00
CA SER A 173 -2.69 -15.67 -21.84
C SER A 173 -1.88 -15.44 -20.57
N VAL A 174 -2.41 -14.57 -19.70
CA VAL A 174 -1.83 -14.24 -18.41
C VAL A 174 -2.83 -14.61 -17.34
N LEU A 175 -2.50 -15.58 -16.50
CA LEU A 175 -3.26 -15.90 -15.30
C LEU A 175 -2.62 -15.18 -14.12
N ILE A 176 -3.41 -14.41 -13.38
CA ILE A 176 -2.95 -13.62 -12.25
C ILE A 176 -3.69 -14.07 -10.99
N ARG A 177 -2.94 -14.25 -9.90
CA ARG A 177 -3.49 -14.38 -8.56
C ARG A 177 -3.28 -13.08 -7.80
N LEU A 178 -4.36 -12.47 -7.37
CA LEU A 178 -4.33 -11.24 -6.57
C LEU A 178 -4.32 -11.54 -5.08
N LYS A 179 -3.71 -10.63 -4.32
CA LYS A 179 -3.76 -10.66 -2.85
C LYS A 179 -5.22 -10.50 -2.37
N PRO A 180 -5.58 -11.09 -1.21
CA PRO A 180 -6.93 -10.94 -0.66
C PRO A 180 -7.36 -9.48 -0.54
N GLY A 181 -8.56 -9.15 -1.05
CA GLY A 181 -9.12 -7.79 -1.01
C GLY A 181 -8.52 -6.80 -2.02
N TYR A 182 -7.69 -7.27 -2.95
CA TYR A 182 -7.11 -6.44 -4.01
C TYR A 182 -7.78 -6.71 -5.36
N GLU A 183 -8.08 -5.65 -6.10
CA GLU A 183 -8.56 -5.71 -7.49
C GLU A 183 -7.63 -4.91 -8.39
N LEU A 184 -7.39 -5.40 -9.61
CA LEU A 184 -6.60 -4.64 -10.59
C LEU A 184 -7.45 -3.55 -11.23
N THR A 185 -6.88 -2.36 -11.31
CA THR A 185 -7.48 -1.25 -12.07
C THR A 185 -7.40 -1.52 -13.58
N PRO A 186 -8.33 -0.99 -14.41
CA PRO A 186 -8.26 -1.12 -15.86
C PRO A 186 -6.93 -0.63 -16.45
N GLU A 187 -6.32 0.39 -15.85
CA GLU A 187 -5.01 0.92 -16.22
C GLU A 187 -3.89 -0.09 -15.99
N GLN A 188 -3.90 -0.80 -14.85
CA GLN A 188 -2.96 -1.88 -14.55
C GLN A 188 -3.13 -3.06 -15.51
N VAL A 189 -4.38 -3.46 -15.79
CA VAL A 189 -4.65 -4.55 -16.76
C VAL A 189 -4.14 -4.17 -18.15
N LYS A 190 -4.39 -2.93 -18.59
CA LYS A 190 -3.88 -2.41 -19.87
C LYS A 190 -2.34 -2.38 -19.90
N ALA A 191 -1.70 -2.01 -18.79
CA ALA A 191 -0.24 -2.02 -18.67
C ALA A 191 0.32 -3.45 -18.80
N ILE A 192 -0.29 -4.43 -18.13
CA ILE A 192 0.09 -5.85 -18.23
C ILE A 192 -0.05 -6.35 -19.67
N ARG A 193 -1.19 -6.09 -20.30
CA ARG A 193 -1.46 -6.47 -21.70
C ARG A 193 -0.40 -5.91 -22.65
N ASN A 194 -0.10 -4.62 -22.53
CA ASN A 194 0.87 -3.95 -23.38
C ASN A 194 2.31 -4.42 -23.12
N LEU A 195 2.67 -4.69 -21.86
CA LEU A 195 3.97 -5.23 -21.49
C LEU A 195 4.21 -6.60 -22.15
N VAL A 196 3.21 -7.49 -22.10
CA VAL A 196 3.30 -8.82 -22.71
C VAL A 196 3.38 -8.70 -24.24
N ALA A 197 2.53 -7.88 -24.84
CA ALA A 197 2.55 -7.64 -26.28
C ALA A 197 3.90 -7.08 -26.77
N ALA A 198 4.50 -6.13 -26.04
CA ALA A 198 5.80 -5.55 -26.38
C ALA A 198 6.96 -6.53 -26.20
N SER A 199 6.82 -7.52 -25.32
CA SER A 199 7.87 -8.49 -25.00
C SER A 199 7.92 -9.68 -25.96
N VAL A 200 6.88 -9.88 -26.77
CA VAL A 200 6.78 -11.00 -27.72
C VAL A 200 6.75 -10.46 -29.15
N PRO A 201 7.66 -10.90 -30.04
CA PRO A 201 7.70 -10.43 -31.42
C PRO A 201 6.38 -10.65 -32.15
N ARG A 202 5.87 -9.60 -32.80
CA ARG A 202 4.62 -9.61 -33.60
C ARG A 202 3.35 -9.95 -32.83
N LEU A 203 3.37 -9.93 -31.50
CA LEU A 203 2.17 -10.10 -30.68
C LEU A 203 1.40 -8.78 -30.60
N LYS A 204 0.18 -8.76 -31.11
CA LYS A 204 -0.73 -7.60 -30.97
C LYS A 204 -1.35 -7.57 -29.57
N PRO A 205 -1.54 -6.39 -28.94
CA PRO A 205 -2.19 -6.28 -27.64
C PRO A 205 -3.58 -6.92 -27.56
N GLN A 206 -4.33 -6.92 -28.66
CA GLN A 206 -5.67 -7.54 -28.75
C GLN A 206 -5.65 -9.07 -28.66
N ARG A 207 -4.49 -9.71 -28.84
CA ARG A 207 -4.32 -11.17 -28.72
C ARG A 207 -3.74 -11.59 -27.36
N VAL A 208 -3.81 -10.70 -26.38
CA VAL A 208 -3.35 -10.95 -25.02
C VAL A 208 -4.54 -10.88 -24.08
N VAL A 209 -4.86 -12.01 -23.47
CA VAL A 209 -5.97 -12.14 -22.51
C VAL A 209 -5.43 -12.21 -21.10
N VAL A 210 -5.98 -11.41 -20.19
CA VAL A 210 -5.59 -11.40 -18.77
C VAL A 210 -6.76 -11.91 -17.93
N ILE A 211 -6.53 -12.98 -17.17
CA ILE A 211 -7.54 -13.71 -16.40
C ILE A 211 -7.13 -13.71 -14.93
N ASP A 212 -8.09 -13.53 -14.03
CA ASP A 212 -7.86 -13.64 -12.58
C ASP A 212 -8.05 -15.07 -12.03
N GLN A 213 -7.77 -15.26 -10.74
CA GLN A 213 -7.94 -16.56 -10.07
C GLN A 213 -9.39 -17.06 -9.98
N THR A 214 -10.38 -16.22 -10.28
CA THR A 214 -11.81 -16.57 -10.30
C THR A 214 -12.32 -16.94 -11.69
N GLY A 215 -11.46 -16.84 -12.72
CA GLY A 215 -11.81 -17.11 -14.10
C GLY A 215 -12.42 -15.90 -14.83
N ARG A 216 -12.33 -14.70 -14.25
CA ARG A 216 -12.83 -13.47 -14.89
C ARG A 216 -11.80 -12.95 -15.89
N ASP A 217 -12.24 -12.69 -17.11
CA ASP A 217 -11.47 -11.95 -18.12
C ASP A 217 -11.42 -10.46 -17.74
N LEU A 218 -10.23 -10.00 -17.36
CA LEU A 218 -9.98 -8.60 -17.00
C LEU A 218 -9.75 -7.72 -18.24
N THR A 219 -9.41 -8.32 -19.38
CA THR A 219 -9.21 -7.64 -20.66
C THR A 219 -10.51 -7.33 -21.40
N ALA A 220 -11.57 -8.12 -21.19
CA ALA A 220 -12.90 -7.82 -21.71
C ALA A 220 -13.41 -6.42 -21.27
N LEU A 221 -13.10 -6.03 -20.02
CA LEU A 221 -13.39 -4.69 -19.48
C LEU A 221 -12.71 -3.55 -20.26
N LEU A 222 -11.69 -3.85 -21.06
CA LEU A 222 -10.97 -2.89 -21.90
C LEU A 222 -11.52 -2.82 -23.34
N GLU A 223 -12.18 -3.89 -23.82
CA GLU A 223 -12.68 -4.03 -25.20
C GLU A 223 -14.13 -3.57 -25.35
N GLU A 224 -14.93 -3.61 -24.29
CA GLU A 224 -16.23 -2.89 -24.21
C GLU A 224 -16.07 -1.34 -24.27
N GLY A 225 -14.85 -0.87 -24.56
CA GLY A 225 -14.40 0.49 -24.81
C GLY A 225 -15.17 1.30 -25.88
N GLU A 226 -15.93 0.66 -26.77
CA GLU A 226 -16.77 1.38 -27.74
C GLU A 226 -18.15 1.79 -27.19
N ALA A 227 -18.65 1.09 -26.15
CA ALA A 227 -19.78 1.57 -25.33
C ALA A 227 -19.35 2.63 -24.30
N TYR A 228 -18.05 2.96 -24.26
CA TYR A 228 -17.34 3.75 -23.24
C TYR A 228 -17.19 5.24 -23.58
N ILE A 229 -17.75 5.71 -24.70
CA ILE A 229 -17.87 7.15 -24.96
C ILE A 229 -18.63 7.82 -23.81
N GLY A 230 -19.71 7.17 -23.33
CA GLY A 230 -20.44 7.60 -22.14
C GLY A 230 -19.60 7.56 -20.86
N ASP A 231 -18.71 6.59 -20.69
CA ASP A 231 -17.87 6.46 -19.49
C ASP A 231 -16.74 7.49 -19.45
N LYS A 232 -16.15 7.87 -20.59
CA LYS A 232 -15.14 8.92 -20.64
C LYS A 232 -15.75 10.31 -20.41
N GLU A 233 -16.90 10.57 -21.02
CA GLU A 233 -17.68 11.80 -20.81
C GLU A 233 -18.18 11.89 -19.37
N LEU A 234 -18.68 10.78 -18.80
CA LEU A 234 -19.10 10.70 -17.41
C LEU A 234 -17.93 10.88 -16.44
N LYS A 235 -16.77 10.24 -16.69
CA LYS A 235 -15.57 10.47 -15.87
C LYS A 235 -15.14 11.93 -15.90
N LEU A 236 -15.10 12.54 -17.09
CA LEU A 236 -14.73 13.95 -17.24
C LEU A 236 -15.73 14.87 -16.52
N LYS A 237 -17.03 14.56 -16.61
CA LYS A 237 -18.08 15.24 -15.85
C LYS A 237 -17.86 15.11 -14.34
N LEU A 238 -17.66 13.90 -13.82
CA LEU A 238 -17.44 13.66 -12.39
C LEU A 238 -16.15 14.31 -11.88
N GLU A 239 -15.09 14.34 -12.67
CA GLU A 239 -13.84 15.02 -12.34
C GLU A 239 -14.04 16.54 -12.29
N PHE A 240 -14.75 17.10 -13.26
CA PHE A 240 -15.11 18.52 -13.30
C PHE A 240 -15.98 18.90 -12.08
N GLU A 241 -17.00 18.12 -11.76
CA GLU A 241 -17.86 18.31 -10.59
C GLU A 241 -17.04 18.25 -9.29
N LYS A 242 -16.25 17.20 -9.08
CA LYS A 242 -15.40 17.05 -7.88
C LYS A 242 -14.34 18.15 -7.74
N ARG A 243 -13.79 18.63 -8.86
CA ARG A 243 -12.83 19.73 -8.85
C ARG A 243 -13.52 21.01 -8.40
N THR A 244 -14.65 21.34 -9.03
CA THR A 244 -15.45 22.53 -8.70
C THR A 244 -15.95 22.47 -7.25
N GLU A 245 -16.42 21.30 -6.78
CA GLU A 245 -16.79 21.06 -5.38
C GLU A 245 -15.63 21.43 -4.42
N ARG A 246 -14.41 20.96 -4.71
CA ARG A 246 -13.24 21.23 -3.87
C ARG A 246 -12.82 22.70 -3.90
N GLU A 247 -12.88 23.34 -5.05
CA GLU A 247 -12.53 24.76 -5.20
C GLU A 247 -13.49 25.65 -4.40
N ILE A 248 -14.81 25.42 -4.52
CA ILE A 248 -15.83 26.14 -3.73
C ILE A 248 -15.68 25.81 -2.25
N GLN A 249 -15.50 24.53 -1.88
CA GLN A 249 -15.38 24.14 -0.48
C GLN A 249 -14.17 24.83 0.18
N ARG A 250 -13.01 24.88 -0.48
CA ARG A 250 -11.82 25.57 0.05
C ARG A 250 -12.06 27.07 0.24
N ALA A 251 -12.65 27.73 -0.74
CA ALA A 251 -12.97 29.15 -0.66
C ALA A 251 -13.92 29.48 0.51
N LEU A 252 -14.86 28.57 0.81
CA LEU A 252 -15.81 28.75 1.90
C LEU A 252 -15.26 28.32 3.26
N GLU A 253 -14.41 27.30 3.31
CA GLU A 253 -13.74 26.85 4.54
C GLU A 253 -12.82 27.94 5.13
N GLU A 254 -12.22 28.80 4.31
CA GLU A 254 -11.47 29.97 4.77
C GLU A 254 -12.35 30.99 5.53
N VAL A 255 -13.66 31.00 5.26
CA VAL A 255 -14.62 31.92 5.89
C VAL A 255 -15.31 31.30 7.11
N VAL A 256 -15.72 30.03 7.02
CA VAL A 256 -16.58 29.36 8.02
C VAL A 256 -15.84 28.33 8.89
N GLY A 257 -14.59 28.02 8.57
CA GLY A 257 -13.78 27.01 9.25
C GLY A 257 -13.90 25.61 8.64
N TYR A 258 -12.82 24.83 8.81
CA TYR A 258 -12.69 23.49 8.25
C TYR A 258 -13.79 22.55 8.72
N GLY A 259 -14.40 21.82 7.77
CA GLY A 259 -15.43 20.81 8.07
C GLY A 259 -16.83 21.35 8.34
N ASN A 260 -17.03 22.68 8.35
CA ASN A 260 -18.33 23.33 8.57
C ASN A 260 -19.09 23.60 7.27
N VAL A 261 -18.56 23.20 6.11
CA VAL A 261 -19.23 23.34 4.81
C VAL A 261 -19.24 22.01 4.06
N ARG A 262 -20.33 21.78 3.33
CA ARG A 262 -20.47 20.71 2.34
C ARG A 262 -20.98 21.33 1.05
N VAL A 263 -20.29 21.06 -0.05
CA VAL A 263 -20.65 21.55 -1.37
C VAL A 263 -21.01 20.36 -2.25
N LYS A 264 -22.07 20.51 -3.03
CA LYS A 264 -22.43 19.60 -4.12
C LYS A 264 -22.59 20.37 -5.41
N VAL A 265 -21.94 19.90 -6.46
CA VAL A 265 -21.99 20.50 -7.79
C VAL A 265 -22.51 19.46 -8.76
N SER A 266 -23.46 19.86 -9.59
CA SER A 266 -23.85 19.11 -10.78
C SER A 266 -23.65 19.98 -12.01
N ALA A 267 -22.99 19.43 -13.02
CA ALA A 267 -22.70 20.11 -14.27
C ALA A 267 -23.41 19.41 -15.44
N ASP A 268 -24.07 20.20 -16.26
CA ASP A 268 -24.54 19.79 -17.58
C ASP A 268 -23.51 20.26 -18.62
N LEU A 269 -22.80 19.31 -19.21
CA LEU A 269 -21.69 19.53 -20.12
C LEU A 269 -22.07 19.04 -21.52
N ASP A 270 -21.82 19.87 -22.52
CA ASP A 270 -21.97 19.55 -23.93
C ASP A 270 -20.64 19.09 -24.51
N PHE A 271 -20.60 17.82 -24.93
CA PHE A 271 -19.45 17.20 -25.57
C PHE A 271 -19.57 17.13 -27.11
N THR A 272 -20.59 17.79 -27.68
CA THR A 272 -20.84 17.76 -29.12
C THR A 272 -19.68 18.39 -29.88
N LYS A 273 -18.99 17.58 -30.69
CA LYS A 273 -17.97 18.07 -31.62
C LYS A 273 -18.65 18.69 -32.83
N ARG A 274 -18.37 19.97 -33.08
CA ARG A 274 -18.83 20.68 -34.27
C ARG A 274 -17.64 21.07 -35.13
N GLU A 275 -17.59 20.51 -36.33
CA GLU A 275 -16.67 20.91 -37.39
C GLU A 275 -17.46 21.74 -38.39
N GLN A 276 -17.07 22.99 -38.56
CA GLN A 276 -17.70 23.91 -39.50
C GLN A 276 -16.68 24.36 -40.53
N ARG A 277 -16.98 24.10 -41.80
CA ARG A 277 -16.23 24.59 -42.95
C ARG A 277 -17.05 25.68 -43.63
N GLU A 278 -16.55 26.91 -43.58
CA GLU A 278 -17.12 28.02 -44.33
C GLU A 278 -16.22 28.35 -45.51
N GLU A 279 -16.79 28.36 -46.71
CA GLU A 279 -16.14 28.86 -47.92
C GLU A 279 -16.76 30.22 -48.27
N ILE A 280 -15.99 31.28 -48.05
CA ILE A 280 -16.41 32.64 -48.36
C ILE A 280 -15.75 33.06 -49.66
N TYR A 281 -16.58 33.45 -50.64
CA TYR A 281 -16.14 33.99 -51.92
C TYR A 281 -16.32 35.51 -51.91
N ASP A 282 -15.28 36.24 -52.32
CA ASP A 282 -15.36 37.70 -52.51
C ASP A 282 -15.64 37.99 -53.99
N PRO A 283 -16.85 38.48 -54.34
CA PRO A 283 -17.21 38.74 -55.74
C PRO A 283 -16.52 39.98 -56.33
N ASP A 284 -15.98 40.87 -55.49
CA ASP A 284 -15.32 42.11 -55.93
C ASP A 284 -13.81 41.92 -56.12
N MET A 285 -13.23 40.88 -55.50
CA MET A 285 -11.83 40.50 -55.63
C MET A 285 -11.66 39.36 -56.65
N THR A 286 -11.81 39.68 -57.92
CA THR A 286 -11.58 38.74 -59.04
C THR A 286 -10.27 39.03 -59.77
N ALA A 287 -9.47 37.99 -60.03
CA ALA A 287 -8.30 38.07 -60.89
C ALA A 287 -8.56 37.37 -62.22
N VAL A 288 -8.20 37.98 -63.34
CA VAL A 288 -8.28 37.33 -64.65
C VAL A 288 -7.14 36.33 -64.78
N VAL A 289 -7.46 35.04 -64.86
CA VAL A 289 -6.47 33.95 -65.00
C VAL A 289 -6.10 33.76 -66.47
N SER A 290 -7.09 33.81 -67.36
CA SER A 290 -6.85 33.74 -68.80
C SER A 290 -7.92 34.50 -69.57
N GLN A 291 -7.50 35.11 -70.67
CA GLN A 291 -8.39 35.81 -71.59
C GLN A 291 -8.03 35.39 -73.02
N GLN A 292 -8.99 34.78 -73.71
CA GLN A 292 -8.86 34.44 -75.13
C GLN A 292 -9.77 35.34 -75.94
N LYS A 293 -9.17 36.17 -76.80
CA LYS A 293 -9.88 37.08 -77.70
C LYS A 293 -9.68 36.63 -79.13
N LYS A 294 -10.73 36.10 -79.76
CA LYS A 294 -10.74 35.74 -81.18
C LYS A 294 -11.49 36.81 -81.95
N LYS A 295 -10.78 37.51 -82.84
CA LYS A 295 -11.35 38.55 -83.68
C LYS A 295 -11.22 38.13 -85.15
N GLU A 296 -12.35 37.80 -85.77
CA GLU A 296 -12.44 37.53 -87.21
C GLU A 296 -13.03 38.75 -87.90
N ARG A 297 -12.27 39.33 -88.82
CA ARG A 297 -12.72 40.46 -89.65
C ARG A 297 -12.67 40.01 -91.10
N VAL A 298 -13.83 39.82 -91.71
CA VAL A 298 -13.95 39.56 -93.15
C VAL A 298 -14.08 40.90 -93.84
N VAL A 299 -13.00 41.33 -94.49
CA VAL A 299 -13.02 42.50 -95.37
C VAL A 299 -13.38 42.01 -96.76
N GLY A 300 -14.49 42.50 -97.29
CA GLY A 300 -14.88 42.21 -98.66
C GLY A 300 -13.91 42.85 -99.63
N GLY A 301 -13.31 42.04 -100.51
CA GLY A 301 -12.65 42.56 -101.70
C GLY A 301 -13.71 43.22 -102.58
N GLY A 302 -13.64 44.54 -102.73
CA GLY A 302 -14.30 45.22 -103.83
C GLY A 302 -13.79 44.64 -105.14
N VAL A 303 -14.69 44.35 -106.07
CA VAL A 303 -14.36 43.89 -107.42
C VAL A 303 -13.45 44.93 -108.07
N GLY A 304 -12.15 44.64 -108.13
CA GLY A 304 -11.18 45.45 -108.84
C GLY A 304 -11.45 45.31 -110.34
N GLY A 305 -11.85 46.42 -110.96
CA GLY A 305 -12.23 46.49 -112.37
C GLY A 305 -11.17 45.99 -113.35
N VAL A 306 -11.62 45.75 -114.58
CA VAL A 306 -10.82 45.23 -115.70
C VAL A 306 -9.62 46.16 -115.96
N PRO A 307 -8.37 45.64 -116.09
CA PRO A 307 -7.21 46.47 -116.38
C PRO A 307 -7.31 46.98 -117.82
N GLY A 308 -7.55 48.28 -117.98
CA GLY A 308 -7.43 48.93 -119.29
C GLY A 308 -8.37 50.12 -119.47
N ALA A 309 -7.74 51.26 -119.75
CA ALA A 309 -8.32 52.48 -120.30
C ALA A 309 -9.21 53.31 -119.36
N GLN A 310 -8.66 54.44 -118.89
CA GLN A 310 -8.98 55.75 -119.47
C GLN A 310 -7.92 56.78 -119.04
N ALA A 311 -7.00 57.06 -119.96
CA ALA A 311 -6.27 58.32 -119.96
C ALA A 311 -7.19 59.38 -120.58
N ASN A 312 -7.11 60.61 -120.07
CA ASN A 312 -7.66 61.86 -120.61
C ASN A 312 -9.04 62.32 -120.11
N ILE A 313 -9.10 62.72 -118.82
CA ILE A 313 -10.14 63.63 -118.29
C ILE A 313 -9.43 64.83 -117.62
N PRO A 314 -9.80 66.10 -117.89
CA PRO A 314 -9.16 67.29 -117.32
C PRO A 314 -9.43 67.43 -115.80
N PRO A 315 -8.65 68.28 -115.07
CA PRO A 315 -8.62 68.24 -113.62
C PRO A 315 -9.88 68.86 -113.03
N GLY A 316 -10.72 68.03 -112.42
CA GLY A 316 -11.93 68.44 -111.73
C GLY A 316 -12.43 67.35 -110.79
N GLN A 317 -11.95 67.41 -109.54
CA GLN A 317 -12.48 66.80 -108.31
C GLN A 317 -12.97 65.33 -108.37
N GLY A 318 -12.25 64.46 -107.65
CA GLY A 318 -12.84 63.28 -107.01
C GLY A 318 -12.07 61.97 -107.22
N ALA A 319 -10.86 61.85 -106.67
CA ALA A 319 -10.29 60.52 -106.43
C ALA A 319 -11.13 59.84 -105.34
N VAL A 320 -11.97 58.88 -105.72
CA VAL A 320 -12.70 58.05 -104.76
C VAL A 320 -11.71 57.05 -104.17
N ALA A 321 -11.24 57.31 -102.96
CA ALA A 321 -10.48 56.35 -102.18
C ALA A 321 -11.38 55.15 -101.88
N GLY A 322 -11.12 54.01 -102.54
CA GLY A 322 -11.78 52.74 -102.26
C GLY A 322 -11.43 52.23 -100.87
N GLY A 323 -12.19 52.66 -99.87
CA GLY A 323 -12.18 52.04 -98.54
C GLY A 323 -12.86 50.69 -98.60
N GLY A 324 -12.10 49.61 -98.41
CA GLY A 324 -12.65 48.25 -98.33
C GLY A 324 -13.71 48.16 -97.21
N GLN A 325 -14.94 47.82 -97.59
CA GLN A 325 -16.05 47.70 -96.66
C GLN A 325 -15.91 46.40 -95.85
N VAL A 326 -15.97 46.52 -94.52
CA VAL A 326 -16.01 45.35 -93.62
C VAL A 326 -17.38 44.71 -93.79
N ILE A 327 -17.41 43.44 -94.23
CA ILE A 327 -18.68 42.72 -94.45
C ILE A 327 -19.15 42.09 -93.15
N THR A 328 -18.22 41.48 -92.38
CA THR A 328 -18.55 40.83 -91.12
C THR A 328 -17.41 41.01 -90.12
N GLU A 329 -17.74 41.44 -88.91
CA GLU A 329 -16.83 41.46 -87.77
C GLU A 329 -17.41 40.56 -86.68
N LYS A 330 -16.70 39.48 -86.36
CA LYS A 330 -17.03 38.58 -85.25
C LYS A 330 -15.93 38.70 -84.19
N SER A 331 -16.32 39.09 -83.00
CA SER A 331 -15.43 39.16 -81.84
C SER A 331 -15.96 38.23 -80.76
N GLU A 332 -15.16 37.25 -80.39
CA GLU A 332 -15.41 36.32 -79.29
C GLU A 332 -14.37 36.59 -78.21
N THR A 333 -14.81 36.79 -76.97
CA THR A 333 -13.92 37.01 -75.82
C THR A 333 -14.36 36.10 -74.69
N ILE A 334 -13.51 35.13 -74.36
CA ILE A 334 -13.67 34.23 -73.22
C ILE A 334 -12.70 34.70 -72.16
N THR A 335 -13.21 35.09 -70.98
CA THR A 335 -12.38 35.53 -69.84
C THR A 335 -12.67 34.62 -68.66
N ASN A 336 -11.64 33.94 -68.16
CA ASN A 336 -11.70 33.09 -66.99
C ASN A 336 -11.21 33.87 -65.77
N TYR A 337 -11.99 33.85 -64.70
CA TYR A 337 -11.70 34.55 -63.45
C TYR A 337 -11.38 33.54 -62.34
N GLU A 338 -10.39 33.86 -61.51
CA GLU A 338 -10.27 33.29 -60.17
C GLU A 338 -10.92 34.26 -59.19
N VAL A 339 -11.87 33.73 -58.43
CA VAL A 339 -12.48 34.43 -57.29
C VAL A 339 -11.65 34.12 -56.05
N SER A 340 -11.35 35.15 -55.26
CA SER A 340 -10.71 34.96 -53.96
C SER A 340 -11.56 34.04 -53.09
N LYS A 341 -10.95 32.97 -52.57
CA LYS A 341 -11.56 32.00 -51.68
C LYS A 341 -10.93 32.10 -50.30
N LYS A 342 -11.75 32.30 -49.26
CA LYS A 342 -11.34 32.18 -47.86
C LYS A 342 -12.01 30.95 -47.26
N GLU A 343 -11.21 29.96 -46.88
CA GLU A 343 -11.67 28.80 -46.13
C GLU A 343 -11.48 29.04 -44.64
N VAL A 344 -12.56 28.99 -43.86
CA VAL A 344 -12.51 29.05 -42.40
C VAL A 344 -12.85 27.67 -41.85
N TYR A 345 -11.89 27.07 -41.15
CA TYR A 345 -12.06 25.82 -40.43
C TYR A 345 -12.25 26.16 -38.95
N THR A 346 -13.49 26.05 -38.46
CA THR A 346 -13.79 26.25 -37.04
C THR A 346 -13.99 24.89 -36.39
N SER A 347 -13.09 24.56 -35.46
CA SER A 347 -13.21 23.41 -34.56
C SER A 347 -13.49 23.93 -33.15
N GLU A 348 -14.70 23.70 -32.65
CA GLU A 348 -15.08 24.14 -31.31
C GLU A 348 -14.48 23.22 -30.22
N PRO A 349 -14.13 23.76 -29.04
CA PRO A 349 -13.52 22.97 -27.97
C PRO A 349 -14.42 21.82 -27.51
N LEU A 350 -13.81 20.74 -27.03
CA LEU A 350 -14.46 19.46 -26.73
C LEU A 350 -15.47 19.49 -25.56
N VAL A 351 -15.59 20.60 -24.82
CA VAL A 351 -16.50 20.69 -23.66
C VAL A 351 -17.04 22.13 -23.51
N LYS A 352 -18.35 22.31 -23.61
CA LYS A 352 -19.04 23.57 -23.25
C LYS A 352 -19.92 23.33 -22.02
N ILE A 353 -19.95 24.27 -21.08
CA ILE A 353 -20.86 24.20 -19.93
C ILE A 353 -22.22 24.70 -20.38
N ARG A 354 -23.26 23.85 -20.32
CA ARG A 354 -24.65 24.25 -20.59
C ARG A 354 -25.33 24.81 -19.36
N ARG A 355 -25.10 24.22 -18.19
CA ARG A 355 -25.69 24.65 -16.92
C ARG A 355 -24.89 24.13 -15.74
N LEU A 356 -24.75 24.96 -14.71
CA LEU A 356 -24.17 24.59 -13.43
C LEU A 356 -25.24 24.67 -12.33
N SER A 357 -25.30 23.66 -11.48
CA SER A 357 -26.18 23.63 -10.31
C SER A 357 -25.34 23.36 -9.06
N VAL A 358 -25.35 24.31 -8.13
CA VAL A 358 -24.50 24.27 -6.93
C VAL A 358 -25.38 24.35 -5.69
N GLY A 359 -25.29 23.32 -4.85
CA GLY A 359 -25.89 23.28 -3.52
C GLY A 359 -24.81 23.40 -2.46
N ILE A 360 -24.99 24.35 -1.54
CA ILE A 360 -24.06 24.62 -0.45
C ILE A 360 -24.80 24.47 0.86
N MET A 361 -24.25 23.63 1.73
CA MET A 361 -24.74 23.45 3.09
C MET A 361 -23.69 23.97 4.05
N VAL A 362 -24.11 24.79 5.00
CA VAL A 362 -23.25 25.37 6.04
C VAL A 362 -23.73 24.88 7.40
N ASP A 363 -22.81 24.49 8.27
CA ASP A 363 -23.12 24.04 9.63
C ASP A 363 -23.73 25.20 10.43
N SER A 364 -24.97 25.05 10.90
CA SER A 364 -25.68 26.08 11.66
C SER A 364 -25.04 26.39 13.03
N ASN A 365 -24.07 25.59 13.47
CA ASN A 365 -23.33 25.80 14.72
C ASN A 365 -22.28 26.93 14.61
N VAL A 366 -21.96 27.41 13.40
CA VAL A 366 -21.04 28.54 13.20
C VAL A 366 -21.75 29.85 13.58
N LYS A 367 -21.13 30.67 14.44
CA LYS A 367 -21.71 31.96 14.87
C LYS A 367 -21.55 33.02 13.78
N ASN A 368 -22.58 33.85 13.58
CA ASN A 368 -22.62 34.98 12.63
C ASN A 368 -22.41 34.60 11.16
N ILE A 369 -23.18 33.61 10.67
CA ILE A 369 -23.18 33.24 9.25
C ILE A 369 -23.92 34.29 8.42
N ASP A 370 -23.22 34.99 7.52
CA ASP A 370 -23.83 35.83 6.48
C ASP A 370 -23.99 35.00 5.19
N ILE A 371 -25.22 34.51 4.98
CA ILE A 371 -25.58 33.66 3.84
C ILE A 371 -25.39 34.38 2.51
N GLU A 372 -25.65 35.69 2.45
CA GLU A 372 -25.50 36.49 1.23
C GLU A 372 -24.02 36.71 0.87
N LYS A 373 -23.16 36.84 1.87
CA LYS A 373 -21.70 36.87 1.64
C LYS A 373 -21.20 35.53 1.12
N ILE A 374 -21.63 34.42 1.72
CA ILE A 374 -21.29 33.06 1.27
C ILE A 374 -21.75 32.84 -0.16
N ARG A 375 -22.99 33.24 -0.49
CA ARG A 375 -23.56 33.16 -1.83
C ARG A 375 -22.71 33.91 -2.85
N ARG A 376 -22.25 35.13 -2.54
CA ARG A 376 -21.38 35.91 -3.44
C ARG A 376 -20.00 35.27 -3.65
N VAL A 377 -19.38 34.79 -2.58
CA VAL A 377 -18.07 34.10 -2.67
C VAL A 377 -18.19 32.82 -3.49
N ALA A 378 -19.23 32.03 -3.24
CA ALA A 378 -19.51 30.82 -3.99
C ALA A 378 -19.82 31.09 -5.47
N ALA A 379 -20.60 32.13 -5.77
CA ALA A 379 -20.91 32.52 -7.15
C ALA A 379 -19.65 32.89 -7.93
N ALA A 380 -18.75 33.66 -7.31
CA ALA A 380 -17.47 34.04 -7.91
C ALA A 380 -16.53 32.84 -8.08
N ALA A 381 -16.43 31.96 -7.07
CA ALA A 381 -15.57 30.78 -7.11
C ALA A 381 -16.03 29.74 -8.15
N ALA A 382 -17.35 29.58 -8.32
CA ALA A 382 -17.93 28.62 -9.27
C ALA A 382 -18.05 29.17 -10.71
N GLY A 383 -17.86 30.47 -10.92
CA GLY A 383 -18.08 31.10 -12.23
C GLY A 383 -19.54 31.02 -12.68
N ILE A 384 -20.47 31.30 -11.75
CA ILE A 384 -21.92 31.27 -12.00
C ILE A 384 -22.28 32.33 -13.04
N ASP A 385 -22.99 31.91 -14.07
CA ASP A 385 -23.55 32.79 -15.09
C ASP A 385 -25.08 32.66 -15.11
N THR A 386 -25.77 33.75 -14.77
CA THR A 386 -27.24 33.81 -14.80
C THR A 386 -27.80 33.72 -16.22
N GLN A 387 -27.05 34.13 -17.24
CA GLN A 387 -27.48 34.03 -18.64
C GLN A 387 -27.42 32.59 -19.15
N ARG A 388 -26.50 31.78 -18.59
CA ARG A 388 -26.41 30.33 -18.84
C ARG A 388 -27.55 29.54 -18.15
N GLY A 389 -28.25 30.13 -17.19
CA GLY A 389 -29.31 29.48 -16.42
C GLY A 389 -28.80 28.68 -15.23
N ASP A 390 -27.64 29.06 -14.69
CA ASP A 390 -27.05 28.43 -13.51
C ASP A 390 -27.88 28.70 -12.25
N VAL A 391 -27.87 27.73 -11.31
CA VAL A 391 -28.60 27.81 -10.04
C VAL A 391 -27.64 27.61 -8.87
N LEU A 392 -27.70 28.53 -7.90
CA LEU A 392 -26.91 28.48 -6.67
C LEU A 392 -27.83 28.58 -5.46
N THR A 393 -27.81 27.54 -4.61
CA THR A 393 -28.60 27.45 -3.39
C THR A 393 -27.68 27.30 -2.18
N VAL A 394 -27.92 28.09 -1.14
CA VAL A 394 -27.14 28.07 0.10
C VAL A 394 -28.11 27.88 1.27
N GLU A 395 -27.91 26.83 2.07
CA GLU A 395 -28.74 26.50 3.23
C GLU A 395 -27.88 26.28 4.47
N ALA A 396 -28.40 26.65 5.63
CA ALA A 396 -27.74 26.43 6.93
C ALA A 396 -28.43 25.28 7.68
N ILE A 397 -27.73 24.16 7.88
CA ILE A 397 -28.27 22.92 8.46
C ILE A 397 -27.27 22.36 9.48
N PRO A 398 -27.69 21.89 10.66
CA PRO A 398 -26.79 21.30 11.65
C PRO A 398 -26.21 19.96 11.17
N PHE A 399 -24.88 19.80 11.24
CA PHE A 399 -24.20 18.56 10.83
C PHE A 399 -24.07 17.55 11.98
N SER A 400 -24.31 16.27 11.71
CA SER A 400 -24.10 15.17 12.66
C SER A 400 -22.65 14.66 12.61
N ARG A 401 -21.92 14.71 13.72
CA ARG A 401 -20.52 14.24 13.83
C ARG A 401 -20.50 12.91 14.60
N GLN A 402 -20.05 11.82 13.96
CA GLN A 402 -19.86 10.56 14.68
C GLN A 402 -18.63 10.64 15.59
N PRO A 403 -18.71 10.21 16.87
CA PRO A 403 -17.55 10.15 17.75
C PRO A 403 -16.55 9.11 17.22
N MET A 404 -15.30 9.52 17.01
CA MET A 404 -14.21 8.59 16.68
C MET A 404 -13.92 7.66 17.87
N GLU A 405 -14.12 6.36 17.68
CA GLU A 405 -13.83 5.32 18.68
C GLU A 405 -12.31 5.12 18.80
N LYS A 406 -11.75 5.33 20.00
CA LYS A 406 -10.32 5.17 20.25
C LYS A 406 -9.99 3.68 20.42
N ALA A 407 -8.94 3.21 19.72
CA ALA A 407 -8.47 1.83 19.84
C ALA A 407 -8.03 1.48 21.28
N PRO A 408 -8.30 0.25 21.78
CA PRO A 408 -7.94 -0.17 23.13
C PRO A 408 -6.43 -0.45 23.28
N PRO A 409 -5.83 -0.18 24.47
CA PRO A 409 -4.39 -0.35 24.70
C PRO A 409 -3.94 -1.82 24.91
N GLU A 410 -2.71 -2.15 24.48
CA GLU A 410 -2.06 -3.49 24.45
C GLU A 410 -1.53 -4.03 25.80
N TYR A 411 -2.30 -4.03 26.88
CA TYR A 411 -1.82 -4.53 28.18
C TYR A 411 -1.93 -6.06 28.39
N LYS A 412 -2.56 -6.81 27.47
CA LYS A 412 -2.84 -8.25 27.65
C LYS A 412 -1.61 -9.17 27.69
N ASN A 413 -0.49 -8.80 27.06
CA ASN A 413 0.69 -9.68 26.98
C ASN A 413 1.59 -9.68 28.24
N TYR A 414 1.55 -8.65 29.08
CA TYR A 414 2.44 -8.54 30.25
C TYR A 414 1.90 -9.26 31.51
N VAL A 415 0.59 -9.53 31.56
CA VAL A 415 -0.07 -10.12 32.73
C VAL A 415 0.33 -11.59 32.97
N TRP A 416 0.52 -12.36 31.88
CA TRP A 416 0.89 -13.78 31.98
C TRP A 416 2.33 -14.01 32.46
N LEU A 417 3.25 -13.12 32.09
CA LEU A 417 4.65 -13.20 32.51
C LEU A 417 4.80 -12.87 34.01
N ALA A 418 4.03 -11.92 34.53
CA ALA A 418 4.03 -11.58 35.96
C ALA A 418 3.51 -12.75 36.83
N LEU A 419 2.51 -13.48 36.33
CA LEU A 419 1.90 -14.61 37.05
C LEU A 419 2.86 -15.80 37.21
N LEU A 420 3.67 -16.08 36.19
CA LEU A 420 4.69 -17.14 36.24
C LEU A 420 5.83 -16.83 37.21
N GLY A 421 6.26 -15.55 37.29
CA GLY A 421 7.29 -15.12 38.25
C GLY A 421 6.85 -15.29 39.71
N LEU A 422 5.58 -14.97 40.02
CA LEU A 422 5.01 -15.10 41.36
C LEU A 422 5.03 -16.57 41.85
N LEU A 423 4.72 -17.50 40.95
CA LEU A 423 4.60 -18.93 41.27
C LEU A 423 5.97 -19.55 41.62
N ALA A 424 7.04 -19.11 40.94
CA ALA A 424 8.41 -19.53 41.24
C ALA A 424 8.92 -19.06 42.62
N VAL A 425 8.55 -17.83 43.01
CA VAL A 425 8.87 -17.27 44.34
C VAL A 425 8.13 -18.03 45.45
N LEU A 426 6.87 -18.40 45.21
CA LEU A 426 6.08 -19.14 46.19
C LEU A 426 6.68 -20.54 46.46
N ALA A 427 7.13 -21.22 45.41
CA ALA A 427 7.76 -22.54 45.52
C ALA A 427 9.07 -22.51 46.32
N THR A 428 9.87 -21.45 46.17
CA THR A 428 11.12 -21.27 46.93
C THR A 428 10.86 -20.96 48.41
N ILE A 429 9.83 -20.18 48.73
CA ILE A 429 9.42 -19.92 50.12
C ILE A 429 8.98 -21.21 50.80
N VAL A 430 8.17 -22.04 50.13
CA VAL A 430 7.71 -23.33 50.67
C VAL A 430 8.89 -24.25 50.97
N ALA A 431 9.88 -24.34 50.07
CA ALA A 431 11.09 -25.13 50.29
C ALA A 431 11.88 -24.66 51.53
N LEU A 432 12.02 -23.35 51.73
CA LEU A 432 12.69 -22.76 52.90
C LEU A 432 11.93 -23.00 54.21
N VAL A 433 10.59 -22.95 54.18
CA VAL A 433 9.74 -23.21 55.36
C VAL A 433 9.84 -24.67 55.78
N VAL A 434 9.80 -25.61 54.83
CA VAL A 434 9.99 -27.05 55.12
C VAL A 434 11.37 -27.29 55.74
N LEU A 435 12.42 -26.67 55.19
CA LEU A 435 13.77 -26.77 55.74
C LEU A 435 13.85 -26.25 57.18
N LYS A 436 13.26 -25.07 57.46
CA LYS A 436 13.20 -24.51 58.82
C LYS A 436 12.41 -25.40 59.79
N LYS A 437 11.29 -25.98 59.35
CA LYS A 437 10.42 -26.81 60.20
C LYS A 437 11.07 -28.15 60.57
N VAL A 438 11.95 -28.67 59.72
CA VAL A 438 12.75 -29.87 60.02
C VAL A 438 13.89 -29.57 61.00
N ILE A 439 14.50 -28.38 60.91
CA ILE A 439 15.59 -27.96 61.82
C ILE A 439 15.06 -27.64 63.23
N LYS A 440 13.87 -27.01 63.33
CA LYS A 440 13.33 -26.55 64.62
C LYS A 440 12.67 -27.66 65.47
N ARG A 441 12.57 -28.90 64.98
CA ARG A 441 11.85 -30.00 65.66
C ARG A 441 12.73 -30.87 66.55
N LYS A 442 13.90 -30.40 66.98
CA LYS A 442 14.86 -31.21 67.77
C LYS A 442 15.57 -30.41 68.87
N GLU A 443 14.81 -29.58 69.61
CA GLU A 443 15.30 -28.85 70.79
C GLU A 443 14.38 -28.98 72.02
N GLU A 444 13.40 -29.89 71.97
CA GLU A 444 12.60 -30.31 73.13
C GLU A 444 12.75 -31.82 73.33
N GLU A 445 13.78 -32.23 74.07
CA GLU A 445 13.78 -33.43 74.91
C GLU A 445 14.99 -33.35 75.87
N VAL A 446 14.74 -32.85 77.09
CA VAL A 446 15.69 -32.85 78.20
C VAL A 446 15.44 -34.08 79.07
N VAL A 447 16.51 -34.82 79.32
CA VAL A 447 16.64 -36.07 80.09
C VAL A 447 16.17 -35.97 81.56
N PRO A 448 15.76 -37.09 82.20
CA PRO A 448 15.10 -37.10 83.50
C PRO A 448 16.06 -37.17 84.72
N ALA A 449 15.59 -36.50 85.79
CA ALA A 449 15.76 -36.64 87.24
C ALA A 449 16.86 -37.55 87.85
N VAL A 450 17.69 -36.92 88.71
CA VAL A 450 18.37 -37.54 89.87
C VAL A 450 17.82 -36.95 91.17
N SER A 451 17.80 -37.80 92.20
CA SER A 451 17.14 -37.78 93.50
C SER A 451 17.61 -36.76 94.55
N ILE A 452 16.61 -36.16 95.24
CA ILE A 452 16.45 -35.79 96.68
C ILE A 452 17.64 -35.11 97.43
N PRO A 453 17.39 -33.95 98.07
CA PRO A 453 17.45 -33.84 99.55
C PRO A 453 16.32 -32.98 100.16
N PRO A 454 15.89 -33.23 101.42
CA PRO A 454 15.45 -32.18 102.36
C PRO A 454 16.49 -32.10 103.51
N ALA A 455 16.72 -31.02 104.27
CA ALA A 455 15.87 -29.95 104.79
C ALA A 455 16.80 -28.81 105.38
N PRO A 456 16.27 -27.71 105.97
CA PRO A 456 16.81 -26.33 105.89
C PRO A 456 17.23 -25.77 107.30
N PRO A 457 17.10 -24.47 107.66
CA PRO A 457 17.41 -23.16 107.02
C PRO A 457 18.31 -22.24 107.92
N THR A 458 18.87 -21.17 107.34
CA THR A 458 19.18 -19.89 108.06
C THR A 458 19.42 -18.80 106.99
N VAL A 459 18.49 -17.87 106.75
CA VAL A 459 18.26 -16.56 107.40
C VAL A 459 19.31 -15.49 107.01
N GLU A 460 18.79 -14.42 106.37
CA GLU A 460 19.32 -13.04 106.28
C GLU A 460 20.58 -12.81 105.41
N VAL A 461 20.78 -11.73 104.64
CA VAL A 461 20.09 -10.44 104.47
C VAL A 461 20.64 -9.75 103.20
N MET A 462 19.78 -8.93 102.58
CA MET A 462 20.00 -7.78 101.68
C MET A 462 21.37 -7.55 101.00
N LYS A 463 21.30 -7.26 99.69
CA LYS A 463 21.59 -5.95 99.03
C LYS A 463 21.79 -6.24 97.54
N GLU A 464 20.89 -5.85 96.64
CA GLU A 464 20.62 -4.48 96.19
C GLU A 464 21.83 -3.83 95.52
N ALA A 465 21.83 -3.88 94.19
CA ALA A 465 22.23 -2.83 93.26
C ALA A 465 21.82 -3.33 91.86
N GLU A 466 20.63 -2.98 91.40
CA GLU A 466 20.42 -1.75 90.63
C GLU A 466 21.11 -1.85 89.27
N LYS A 467 20.28 -2.07 88.24
CA LYS A 467 20.10 -1.20 87.06
C LYS A 467 21.45 -0.73 86.48
N ILE A 468 21.62 -0.77 85.18
CA ILE A 468 21.12 0.29 84.30
C ILE A 468 21.58 -0.07 82.88
N ARG A 469 20.70 0.22 81.91
CA ARG A 469 20.97 0.47 80.46
C ARG A 469 21.31 -0.75 79.62
N LEU A 470 20.89 -0.88 78.37
CA LEU A 470 20.27 -0.06 77.32
C LEU A 470 19.81 -1.16 76.32
N GLU A 471 18.72 -1.11 75.57
CA GLU A 471 18.60 -0.35 74.34
C GLU A 471 17.37 -0.86 73.57
N ALA A 472 16.56 0.09 73.07
CA ALA A 472 15.74 0.05 71.85
C ALA A 472 14.84 -1.19 71.61
N GLU A 473 13.52 -1.13 71.78
CA GLU A 473 12.56 -0.29 71.04
C GLU A 473 12.69 -0.39 69.50
N LYS A 474 11.75 -1.12 68.89
CA LYS A 474 10.91 -0.76 67.73
C LYS A 474 10.76 -1.90 66.73
N LEU A 475 9.55 -2.44 66.64
CA LEU A 475 8.71 -2.51 65.43
C LEU A 475 7.61 -3.53 65.67
N GLU A 476 6.40 -3.06 66.02
CA GLU A 476 5.14 -3.69 65.63
C GLU A 476 3.98 -2.82 66.14
N VAL A 477 3.67 -1.74 65.40
CA VAL A 477 2.46 -0.95 65.61
C VAL A 477 1.85 -0.65 64.25
N ILE A 478 1.11 -1.61 63.69
CA ILE A 478 0.12 -1.34 62.63
C ILE A 478 -1.27 -1.89 62.98
N GLU A 479 -1.42 -2.74 64.01
CA GLU A 479 -2.72 -3.36 64.29
C GLU A 479 -3.54 -2.66 65.39
N VAL A 480 -2.96 -1.70 66.13
CA VAL A 480 -3.64 -1.03 67.27
C VAL A 480 -4.22 0.35 66.90
N ILE A 481 -3.88 0.91 65.74
CA ILE A 481 -4.34 2.25 65.33
C ILE A 481 -5.71 2.20 64.60
N ALA A 482 -6.11 1.08 64.02
CA ALA A 482 -7.41 0.97 63.35
C ALA A 482 -8.59 0.81 64.33
N LYS A 483 -8.33 0.40 65.58
CA LYS A 483 -9.39 0.10 66.57
C LYS A 483 -9.70 1.24 67.56
N THR A 484 -8.85 2.27 67.61
CA THR A 484 -8.97 3.39 68.59
C THR A 484 -9.35 4.73 67.92
N ALA A 485 -9.86 4.71 66.68
CA ALA A 485 -10.28 5.91 65.96
C ALA A 485 -11.80 6.21 66.08
N LYS A 486 -12.55 5.42 66.84
CA LYS A 486 -14.01 5.49 66.88
C LYS A 486 -14.61 6.07 68.18
N GLU A 487 -13.82 6.28 69.22
CA GLU A 487 -14.36 6.63 70.54
C GLU A 487 -13.95 8.00 71.11
N GLU A 488 -12.84 8.63 70.68
CA GLU A 488 -12.49 10.00 71.14
C GLU A 488 -11.75 10.85 70.06
N PRO A 489 -12.46 11.56 69.17
CA PRO A 489 -11.85 12.30 68.07
C PRO A 489 -11.06 13.56 68.50
N GLU A 490 -11.27 14.07 69.71
CA GLU A 490 -10.66 15.34 70.13
C GLU A 490 -9.18 15.21 70.50
N LYS A 491 -8.74 14.06 71.04
CA LYS A 491 -7.33 13.84 71.44
C LYS A 491 -6.41 13.61 70.24
N VAL A 492 -6.92 13.03 69.15
CA VAL A 492 -6.18 12.80 67.89
C VAL A 492 -5.90 14.12 67.16
N SER A 493 -6.81 15.09 67.24
CA SER A 493 -6.59 16.43 66.64
C SER A 493 -5.43 17.19 67.31
N LYS A 494 -5.18 16.95 68.61
CA LYS A 494 -4.12 17.60 69.39
C LYS A 494 -2.74 17.06 69.03
N ILE A 495 -2.64 15.77 68.72
CA ILE A 495 -1.41 15.09 68.30
C ILE A 495 -1.04 15.49 66.87
N ILE A 496 -2.02 15.55 65.96
CA ILE A 496 -1.80 16.02 64.58
C ILE A 496 -1.43 17.51 64.54
N LYS A 497 -2.06 18.36 65.38
CA LYS A 497 -1.70 19.78 65.50
C LYS A 497 -0.28 20.01 66.04
N ASN A 498 0.20 19.18 66.97
CA ASN A 498 1.58 19.28 67.46
C ASN A 498 2.59 18.76 66.44
N TRP A 499 2.22 17.78 65.61
CA TRP A 499 3.10 17.22 64.57
C TRP A 499 3.23 18.12 63.34
N LEU A 500 2.16 18.84 62.95
CA LEU A 500 2.22 19.85 61.89
C LEU A 500 3.02 21.09 62.29
N ARG A 501 3.17 21.37 63.59
CA ARG A 501 3.92 22.52 64.10
C ARG A 501 5.42 22.25 64.23
N SER A 502 5.88 21.00 64.06
CA SER A 502 7.30 20.63 64.10
C SER A 502 7.93 20.48 62.71
N LYS A 503 7.30 21.00 61.65
CA LYS A 503 7.83 20.93 60.27
C LYS A 503 7.63 22.22 59.45
N THR A 504 7.70 23.34 60.15
CA THR A 504 8.09 24.68 59.68
C THR A 504 9.08 25.19 60.71
#